data_AF-A0A8J2ZQQ2-F1
#
_entry.id   AF-A0A8J2ZQQ2-F1
#
_cell.length_a   1.000
_cell.length_b   1.000
_cell.length_c   1.000
_cell.angle_alpha   90.00
_cell.angle_beta   90.00
_cell.angle_gamma   90.00
#
_symmetry.space_group_name_H-M   'P 1'
#
loop_
_entity.id
_entity.type
_entity.pdbx_description
1 polymer ?
#
loop_
_entity_poly.entity_id
_entity_poly.type
_entity_poly.pdbx_seq_one_letter_code
_entity_poly.pdbx_strand_id
1 'polypeptide(L)' 'MPYLNEYEEQAAVLFAHFKKENIPLTEATQNLITSCLKEAYECGYENGLADEKEITENPISG' A
#
# COMPACT_ATOMS: atom_id res chain seq x y z
N MET A 1 9.27 9.13 -11.70
CA MET A 1 8.09 9.23 -10.83
C MET A 1 8.45 8.58 -9.51
N PRO A 2 8.44 9.30 -8.38
CA PRO A 2 8.85 8.77 -7.07
C PRO A 2 7.84 7.78 -6.45
N TYR A 3 6.63 7.68 -7.00
CA TYR A 3 5.50 6.91 -6.45
C TYR A 3 5.53 5.38 -6.69
N LEU A 4 6.54 4.86 -7.39
CA LEU A 4 6.64 3.42 -7.70
C LEU A 4 7.03 2.56 -6.48
N ASN A 5 7.47 3.17 -5.37
CA ASN A 5 8.14 2.43 -4.29
C ASN A 5 7.28 2.19 -3.04
N GLU A 6 6.20 2.95 -2.79
CA GLU A 6 5.50 2.88 -1.49
C GLU A 6 4.84 1.52 -1.23
N TYR A 7 4.21 0.91 -2.25
CA TYR A 7 3.61 -0.41 -2.09
C TYR A 7 4.68 -1.53 -1.98
N GLU A 8 5.86 -1.33 -2.58
CA GLU A 8 6.98 -2.28 -2.49
C GLU A 8 7.60 -2.27 -1.09
N GLU A 9 7.71 -1.09 -0.48
CA GLU A 9 8.13 -0.94 0.92
C GLU A 9 7.14 -1.62 1.89
N GLN A 10 5.84 -1.45 1.66
CA GLN A 10 4.80 -2.14 2.44
C GLN A 10 4.87 -3.67 2.28
N ALA A 11 5.09 -4.16 1.05
CA ALA A 11 5.29 -5.58 0.79
C ALA A 11 6.51 -6.12 1.54
N ALA A 12 7.62 -5.38 1.54
CA ALA A 12 8.85 -5.76 2.25
C ALA A 12 8.63 -5.89 3.78
N VAL A 13 7.88 -4.97 4.38
CA VAL A 13 7.52 -5.03 5.82
C VAL A 13 6.67 -6.27 6.12
N LEU A 14 5.68 -6.57 5.27
CA LEU A 14 4.86 -7.78 5.39
C LEU A 14 5.71 -9.05 5.31
N PHE A 15 6.57 -9.16 4.31
CA PHE A 15 7.45 -10.34 4.13
C PHE A 15 8.42 -10.51 5.32
N ALA A 16 8.94 -9.41 5.86
CA ALA A 16 9.76 -9.45 7.06
C ALA A 16 8.98 -9.99 8.28
N HIS A 17 7.71 -9.60 8.42
CA HIS A 17 6.84 -10.11 9.47
C HIS A 17 6.56 -11.62 9.31
N PHE A 18 6.16 -12.06 8.12
CA PHE A 18 5.96 -13.49 7.84
C PHE A 18 7.21 -14.33 8.11
N LYS A 19 8.39 -13.82 7.73
CA LYS A 19 9.67 -14.46 8.05
C LYS A 19 9.92 -14.55 9.55
N LYS A 20 9.63 -13.48 10.31
CA LYS A 20 9.78 -13.46 11.77
C LYS A 20 8.87 -14.50 12.44
N GLU A 21 7.65 -14.65 11.95
CA GLU A 21 6.66 -15.61 12.47
C GLU A 21 6.86 -17.04 11.91
N ASN A 22 7.91 -17.29 11.13
CA ASN A 22 8.19 -18.57 10.45
C ASN A 22 7.05 -19.06 9.55
N ILE A 23 6.30 -18.14 8.95
CA ILE A 23 5.26 -18.46 7.98
C ILE A 23 5.91 -18.55 6.59
N PRO A 24 5.90 -19.74 5.95
CA PRO A 24 6.50 -19.90 4.63
C PRO A 24 5.62 -19.22 3.57
N LEU A 25 6.22 -18.36 2.75
CA LEU A 25 5.58 -17.76 1.59
C LEU A 25 6.23 -18.31 0.32
N THR A 26 5.41 -18.85 -0.58
CA THR A 26 5.87 -19.20 -1.92
C THR A 26 6.10 -17.93 -2.75
N GLU A 27 6.91 -18.01 -3.80
CA GLU A 27 7.10 -16.91 -4.76
C GLU A 27 5.75 -16.45 -5.36
N ALA A 28 4.86 -17.40 -5.70
CA ALA A 28 3.52 -17.10 -6.19
C ALA A 28 2.70 -16.29 -5.17
N THR A 29 2.79 -16.62 -3.88
CA THR A 29 2.11 -15.87 -2.81
C THR A 29 2.68 -14.47 -2.64
N GLN A 30 4.02 -14.32 -2.71
CA GLN A 30 4.67 -13.01 -2.62
C GLN A 30 4.25 -12.11 -3.80
N ASN A 31 4.25 -12.66 -5.02
CA ASN A 31 3.78 -11.95 -6.20
C ASN A 31 2.31 -11.54 -6.09
N LEU A 32 1.44 -12.42 -5.57
CA LEU A 32 0.03 -12.09 -5.34
C LEU A 32 -0.12 -10.94 -4.33
N ILE A 33 0.60 -10.98 -3.21
CA ILE A 33 0.55 -9.92 -2.19
C ILE A 33 0.98 -8.58 -2.80
N THR A 34 2.09 -8.56 -3.53
CA THR A 34 2.57 -7.33 -4.19
C THR A 34 1.57 -6.79 -5.21
N SER A 35 0.95 -7.65 -6.02
CA SER A 35 -0.09 -7.23 -6.96
C SER A 35 -1.33 -6.67 -6.25
N CYS A 36 -1.79 -7.30 -5.18
CA CYS A 36 -2.92 -6.79 -4.40
C CYS A 36 -2.62 -5.44 -3.75
N LEU A 37 -1.40 -5.25 -3.22
CA LEU A 37 -0.97 -3.96 -2.66
C LEU A 37 -0.91 -2.88 -3.73
N LYS A 38 -0.39 -3.22 -4.92
CA LYS A 38 -0.38 -2.32 -6.06
C LYS A 38 -1.79 -1.93 -6.51
N GLU A 39 -2.70 -2.90 -6.66
CA GLU A 39 -4.10 -2.65 -7.04
C GLU A 39 -4.83 -1.80 -5.99
N ALA A 40 -4.62 -2.08 -4.70
CA ALA A 40 -5.20 -1.29 -3.62
C ALA A 40 -4.68 0.16 -3.63
N TYR A 41 -3.38 0.32 -3.89
CA TYR A 41 -2.75 1.62 -4.04
C TYR A 41 -3.33 2.38 -5.24
N GLU A 42 -3.36 1.76 -6.43
CA GLU A 42 -3.93 2.32 -7.66
C GLU A 42 -5.43 2.67 -7.51
N CYS A 43 -6.22 1.83 -6.84
CA CYS A 43 -7.64 2.09 -6.57
C CYS A 43 -7.86 3.31 -5.65
N GLY A 44 -6.94 3.58 -4.72
CA GLY A 44 -6.96 4.79 -3.90
C GLY A 44 -6.75 6.08 -4.72
N TYR A 45 -5.94 6.01 -5.78
CA TYR A 45 -5.77 7.11 -6.74
C TYR A 45 -6.97 7.26 -7.67
N GLU A 46 -7.51 6.17 -8.20
CA GLU A 46 -8.68 6.23 -9.10
C GLU A 46 -9.95 6.73 -8.41
N ASN A 47 -10.12 6.47 -7.10
CA ASN A 47 -11.24 6.97 -6.31
C ASN A 47 -11.06 8.43 -5.82
N GLY A 48 -9.99 9.13 -6.22
CA GLY A 48 -9.75 10.52 -5.80
C GLY A 48 -9.48 10.70 -4.30
N LEU A 49 -9.20 9.61 -3.57
CA LEU A 49 -8.76 9.66 -2.17
C LEU A 49 -7.30 10.08 -2.04
N ALA A 50 -6.52 9.95 -3.11
CA ALA A 50 -5.15 10.41 -3.22
C ALA A 50 -5.00 11.59 -4.21
N ASP A 51 -6.07 12.36 -4.43
CA ASP A 51 -5.92 13.64 -5.12
C ASP A 51 -5.37 14.65 -4.10
N GLU A 52 -4.18 15.16 -4.38
CA GLU A 52 -3.42 16.15 -3.61
C GLU A 52 -4.13 17.53 -3.53
N LYS A 53 -5.46 17.56 -3.42
CA LYS A 53 -6.16 18.74 -2.92
C LYS A 53 -5.98 18.75 -1.43
N GLU A 54 -5.03 19.58 -0.99
CA GLU A 54 -5.10 20.37 0.22
C GLU A 54 -6.12 19.86 1.23
N ILE A 55 -5.62 19.39 2.38
CA ILE A 55 -6.35 19.48 3.64
C ILE A 55 -6.54 20.98 3.93
N THR A 56 -7.36 21.66 3.12
CA THR A 56 -7.79 23.03 3.31
C THR A 56 -8.76 22.98 4.47
N GLU A 57 -8.21 23.31 5.64
CA GLU A 57 -8.83 24.11 6.69
C GLU A 57 -10.36 24.22 6.59
N ASN A 58 -11.05 23.14 6.91
CA ASN A 58 -12.34 23.22 7.56
C ASN A 58 -12.33 22.18 8.67
N PRO A 59 -11.99 22.57 9.92
CA PRO A 59 -12.19 21.67 11.04
C PRO A 59 -13.66 21.28 11.05
N ILE A 60 -13.93 19.99 11.25
CA ILE A 60 -15.26 19.50 11.56
C ILE A 60 -15.67 20.19 12.86
N SER A 61 -16.40 21.29 12.73
CA SER A 61 -16.81 22.13 13.84
C SER A 61 -18.32 22.05 13.94
N GLY A 62 -18.79 21.49 15.07
CA GLY A 62 -20.14 21.69 15.61
C GLY A 62 -21.23 20.81 15.05
#